data_AF-N8W8E3-F1
#
_entry.id   AF-N8W8E3-F1
#
_cell.length_a   1.000
_cell.length_b   1.000
_cell.length_c   1.000
_cell.angle_alpha   90.00
_cell.angle_beta   90.00
_cell.angle_gamma   90.00
#
_symmetry.space_group_name_H-M   'P 1'
#
loop_
_entity.id
_entity.type
_entity.pdbx_description
1 polymer ?
#
loop_
_entity_poly.entity_id
_entity_poly.type
_entity_poly.pdbx_seq_one_letter_code
_entity_poly.pdbx_strand_id
1 'polypeptide(L)' 'MLIKIDSENYLNPAHIVAVSTFTSPDGMVKITIDTVPSASGHGSYQVITMNEEEAARFIKQLSEN' A
#
# COMPACT_ATOMS: atom_id res chain seq x y z
N MET A 1 4.97 -10.17 9.69
CA MET A 1 6.20 -9.45 9.31
C MET A 1 5.85 -7.98 9.06
N LEU A 2 6.78 -7.01 9.15
CA LEU A 2 6.47 -5.61 8.81
C LEU A 2 6.91 -5.31 7.37
N ILE A 3 6.03 -4.70 6.57
CA ILE A 3 6.32 -4.29 5.19
C ILE A 3 6.68 -2.81 5.18
N LYS A 4 7.82 -2.48 4.57
CA LYS A 4 8.22 -1.09 4.39
C LYS A 4 7.39 -0.45 3.29
N ILE A 5 6.73 0.67 3.58
CA ILE A 5 5.91 1.40 2.61
C ILE A 5 6.67 2.60 2.03
N ASP A 6 7.45 3.30 2.85
CA ASP A 6 8.30 4.42 2.44
C ASP A 6 9.54 4.53 3.37
N SER A 7 10.28 5.64 3.32
CA SER A 7 11.48 5.85 4.14
C SER A 7 11.22 5.85 5.65
N GLU A 8 10.03 6.24 6.09
CA GLU A 8 9.69 6.49 7.49
C GLU A 8 8.61 5.53 8.01
N ASN A 9 7.86 4.88 7.11
CA ASN A 9 6.67 4.11 7.46
C ASN A 9 6.81 2.61 7.15
N TYR A 10 6.41 1.82 8.13
CA TYR A 10 6.27 0.37 8.04
C TYR A 10 4.82 0.00 8.38
N LEU A 11 4.32 -1.06 7.74
CA LEU A 11 2.96 -1.53 7.89
C LEU A 11 2.94 -2.97 8.36
N ASN A 12 2.00 -3.28 9.27
CA ASN A 12 1.66 -4.67 9.57
C ASN A 12 0.54 -5.12 8.62
N PRO A 13 0.77 -6.10 7.73
CA PRO A 13 -0.23 -6.58 6.79
C PRO A 13 -1.52 -7.05 7.46
N ALA A 14 -1.42 -7.60 8.67
CA ALA A 14 -2.57 -8.04 9.46
C ALA A 14 -3.55 -6.90 9.82
N HIS A 15 -3.13 -5.64 9.71
CA HIS A 15 -3.95 -4.47 10.00
C HIS A 15 -4.55 -3.83 8.74
N ILE A 16 -4.22 -4.32 7.53
CA ILE A 16 -4.81 -3.83 6.28
C ILE A 16 -6.27 -4.26 6.22
N VAL A 17 -7.16 -3.31 5.93
CA VAL A 17 -8.59 -3.55 5.76
C VAL A 17 -9.00 -3.42 4.30
N ALA A 18 -8.36 -2.51 3.56
CA ALA A 18 -8.62 -2.33 2.14
C ALA A 18 -7.37 -1.84 1.41
N VAL A 19 -7.29 -2.22 0.13
CA VAL A 19 -6.33 -1.70 -0.83
C VAL A 19 -7.11 -1.26 -2.06
N SER A 20 -6.90 -0.03 -2.51
CA SER A 20 -7.52 0.50 -3.73
C SER A 20 -6.46 1.09 -4.65
N THR A 21 -6.70 1.02 -5.95
CA THR A 21 -5.80 1.55 -6.97
C THR A 21 -6.50 2.56 -7.87
N PHE A 22 -5.75 3.56 -8.31
CA PHE A 22 -6.16 4.52 -9.32
C PHE A 22 -5.02 4.71 -10.33
N THR A 23 -5.28 4.38 -11.58
CA THR A 23 -4.33 4.60 -12.68
C THR A 23 -4.60 5.95 -13.33
N SER A 24 -3.58 6.79 -13.37
CA SER A 24 -3.62 8.09 -14.02
C SER A 24 -3.44 7.93 -15.54
N PRO A 25 -3.91 8.88 -16.37
CA PRO A 25 -3.77 8.80 -17.83
C PRO A 25 -2.33 8.74 -18.35
N ASP A 26 -1.35 9.15 -17.55
CA ASP A 26 0.08 9.05 -17.82
C ASP A 26 0.71 7.70 -17.42
N GLY A 27 -0.11 6.76 -16.94
CA GLY A 27 0.28 5.40 -16.58
C GLY A 27 0.73 5.23 -15.14
N MET A 28 0.86 6.30 -14.35
CA MET A 28 1.21 6.20 -12.93
C MET A 28 0.06 5.61 -12.12
N VAL A 29 0.37 4.75 -11.16
CA VAL A 29 -0.64 4.10 -10.31
C VAL A 29 -0.51 4.59 -8.88
N LYS A 30 -1.60 5.13 -8.36
CA LYS A 30 -1.75 5.47 -6.96
C LYS A 30 -2.41 4.31 -6.23
N ILE A 31 -1.78 3.82 -5.18
CA ILE A 31 -2.26 2.75 -4.30
C ILE A 31 -2.61 3.39 -2.96
N THR A 32 -3.84 3.21 -2.51
CA THR A 32 -4.27 3.63 -1.16
C THR A 32 -4.46 2.39 -0.29
N ILE A 33 -3.86 2.39 0.89
CA ILE A 33 -3.89 1.29 1.84
C ILE A 33 -4.57 1.79 3.12
N ASP A 34 -5.73 1.25 3.43
CA ASP A 34 -6.45 1.57 4.66
C ASP A 34 -6.12 0.55 5.75
N THR A 35 -5.78 1.06 6.94
CA THR A 35 -5.46 0.22 8.11
C THR A 35 -6.42 0.48 9.26
N VAL A 36 -6.56 -0.47 10.19
CA VAL A 36 -7.29 -0.28 11.45
C VAL A 36 -6.54 0.73 12.33
N PRO A 37 -7.02 1.98 12.51
CA PRO A 37 -6.21 3.05 13.13
C PRO A 37 -5.85 2.78 14.58
N SER A 38 -6.71 2.08 15.33
CA SER A 38 -6.49 1.72 16.73
C SER A 38 -5.44 0.62 16.93
N ALA A 39 -5.19 -0.21 15.92
CA ALA A 39 -4.23 -1.30 15.97
C ALA A 39 -2.89 -0.94 15.30
N SER A 40 -2.90 -0.06 14.29
CA SER A 40 -1.70 0.39 13.61
C SER A 40 -1.10 1.65 14.24
N GLY A 41 -1.88 2.53 14.88
CA GLY A 41 -1.40 3.85 15.28
C GLY A 41 -1.17 4.80 14.10
N HIS A 42 -1.56 4.39 12.89
CA HIS A 42 -1.35 5.11 11.64
C HIS A 42 -2.66 5.22 10.83
N GLY A 43 -2.76 6.25 9.99
CA GLY A 43 -3.90 6.48 9.10
C GLY A 43 -3.84 5.64 7.81
N SER A 44 -4.53 6.12 6.77
CA SER A 44 -4.39 5.55 5.43
C SER A 44 -3.05 5.95 4.82
N TYR A 45 -2.45 5.03 4.07
CA TYR A 45 -1.20 5.24 3.35
C TYR A 45 -1.43 5.37 1.87
N GLN A 46 -0.58 6.15 1.21
CA GLN A 46 -0.61 6.32 -0.24
C GLN A 46 0.77 6.04 -0.81
N VAL A 47 0.82 5.15 -1.80
CA VAL A 47 2.03 4.80 -2.54
C VAL A 47 1.79 5.14 -4.00
N ILE A 48 2.77 5.73 -4.65
CA ILE A 48 2.73 6.01 -6.09
C ILE A 48 3.76 5.10 -6.75
N THR A 49 3.33 4.32 -7.74
CA THR A 49 4.19 3.48 -8.57
C THR A 49 4.18 3.96 -10.01
N MET A 50 5.23 3.64 -10.78
CA MET A 50 5.37 4.18 -12.13
C MET A 50 4.38 3.57 -13.13
N ASN A 51 3.95 2.33 -12.89
CA ASN A 51 3.05 1.59 -13.76
C ASN A 51 2.29 0.49 -13.01
N GLU A 52 1.37 -0.17 -13.72
CA GLU A 52 0.55 -1.27 -13.21
C GLU A 52 1.35 -2.52 -12.82
N GLU A 53 2.46 -2.81 -13.49
CA GLU A 53 3.29 -3.98 -13.16
C GLU A 53 3.98 -3.81 -11.80
N GLU A 54 4.53 -2.63 -11.53
CA GLU A 54 5.09 -2.29 -10.23
C GLU A 54 4.01 -2.27 -9.14
N ALA A 55 2.82 -1.73 -9.45
CA ALA A 55 1.70 -1.74 -8.52
C ALA A 55 1.29 -3.16 -8.15
N ALA A 56 1.17 -4.06 -9.14
CA ALA A 56 0.82 -5.45 -8.93
C ALA A 56 1.86 -6.19 -8.07
N ARG A 57 3.16 -5.95 -8.31
CA ARG A 57 4.24 -6.52 -7.49
C ARG A 57 4.17 -6.04 -6.05
N PHE A 58 3.93 -4.74 -5.84
CA PHE A 58 3.79 -4.17 -4.52
C PHE A 58 2.57 -4.73 -3.77
N ILE A 59 1.40 -4.79 -4.42
CA ILE A 59 0.18 -5.38 -3.83
C ILE A 59 0.38 -6.86 -3.50
N LYS A 60 1.08 -7.61 -4.36
CA LYS A 60 1.41 -9.01 -4.07
C LYS A 60 2.26 -9.16 -2.81
N GLN A 61 3.24 -8.27 -2.62
CA GLN A 61 4.03 -8.24 -1.38
C GLN A 61 3.18 -7.95 -0.14
N LEU A 62 2.15 -7.10 -0.26
CA LEU A 62 1.20 -6.83 0.84
C LEU A 62 0.37 -8.05 1.24
N SER A 63 0.02 -8.93 0.28
CA SER A 63 -0.89 -10.05 0.50
C SER A 63 -0.19 -11.38 0.88
N GLU A 64 1.07 -11.56 0.50
CA GLU A 64 1.79 -12.83 0.70
C GLU A 64 2.66 -12.89 1.98
N ASN A 65 2.60 -11.87 2.84
CA ASN A 65 3.49 -11.67 4.01
C ASN A 65 2.75 -11.37 5.31
#